data_AF-L0AWF1-F1
#
_entry.id   AF-L0AWF1-F1
#
_cell.length_a   1.000
_cell.length_b   1.000
_cell.length_c   1.000
_cell.angle_alpha   90.00
_cell.angle_beta   90.00
_cell.angle_gamma   90.00
#
_symmetry.space_group_name_H-M   'P 1'
#
loop_
_entity.id
_entity.type
_entity.pdbx_description
1 polymer ?
#
loop_
_entity_poly.entity_id
_entity_poly.type
_entity_poly.pdbx_seq_one_letter_code
_entity_poly.pdbx_strand_id
1 'polypeptide(L)'
;MKEQTGGNSSNKNFYLLKAIRQRLNVPTFRVVPAFADAPERWRTSMGGFDPATPFAEALINYHNHAVTYMIFVVLTVLHSLKK
;
A
#
# COMPACT_ATOMS: atom_id res chain seq x y z
N MET A 1 -40.46 16.65 27.83
CA MET A 1 -39.80 17.07 26.58
C MET A 1 -38.55 17.88 26.95
N LYS A 2 -37.35 17.31 26.81
CA LYS A 2 -36.03 17.97 26.56
C LYS A 2 -34.87 16.99 26.80
N GLU A 3 -34.72 16.18 25.77
CA GLU A 3 -33.52 15.78 25.04
C GLU A 3 -32.11 16.33 25.41
N GLN A 4 -31.15 15.42 25.22
CA GLN A 4 -29.72 15.56 24.86
C GLN A 4 -28.64 15.64 25.96
N THR A 5 -28.35 14.44 26.46
CA THR A 5 -27.11 13.95 27.05
C THR A 5 -25.95 13.83 26.03
N GLY A 6 -24.73 14.23 26.41
CA GLY A 6 -23.53 13.41 26.12
C GLY A 6 -22.56 13.75 24.97
N GLY A 7 -22.74 14.80 24.16
CA GLY A 7 -21.96 14.98 22.91
C GLY A 7 -20.74 15.93 22.91
N ASN A 8 -20.44 16.66 23.99
CA ASN A 8 -19.64 17.89 23.88
C ASN A 8 -18.13 17.76 24.21
N SER A 9 -17.72 16.76 25.01
CA SER A 9 -16.31 16.67 25.49
C SER A 9 -15.34 16.07 24.45
N SER A 10 -15.78 15.03 23.74
CA SER A 10 -14.98 14.37 22.68
C SER A 10 -14.61 15.33 21.54
N ASN A 11 -15.58 16.12 21.09
CA ASN A 11 -15.39 17.12 20.04
C ASN A 11 -14.33 18.17 20.44
N LYS A 12 -14.38 18.68 21.67
CA LYS A 12 -13.40 19.66 22.16
C LYS A 12 -11.97 19.12 22.14
N ASN A 13 -11.79 17.87 22.56
CA ASN A 13 -10.49 17.21 22.54
C ASN A 13 -9.96 17.04 21.10
N PHE A 14 -10.84 16.68 20.16
CA PHE A 14 -10.48 16.58 18.74
C PHE A 14 -10.03 17.93 18.16
N TYR A 15 -10.76 19.03 18.43
CA TYR A 15 -10.38 20.36 17.96
C TYR A 15 -9.08 20.86 18.61
N LEU A 16 -8.85 20.55 19.89
CA LEU A 16 -7.63 20.89 20.60
C LEU A 16 -6.42 20.15 20.02
N LEU A 17 -6.53 18.84 19.77
CA LEU A 17 -5.47 18.05 19.13
C LEU A 17 -5.17 18.55 17.71
N LYS A 18 -6.20 18.94 16.95
CA LYS A 18 -6.05 19.53 15.62
C LYS A 18 -5.31 20.87 15.68
N ALA A 19 -5.63 21.72 16.66
CA ALA A 19 -4.97 23.02 16.86
C ALA A 19 -3.50 22.88 17.30
N ILE A 20 -3.19 21.95 18.19
CA ILE A 20 -1.80 21.64 18.59
C ILE A 20 -1.01 21.14 17.37
N ARG A 21 -1.58 20.24 16.57
CA ARG A 21 -0.93 19.71 15.37
C ARG A 21 -0.65 20.78 14.32
N GLN A 22 -1.57 21.73 14.13
CA GLN A 22 -1.38 22.88 13.23
C GLN A 22 -0.26 23.80 13.72
N ARG A 23 -0.13 24.00 15.04
CA ARG A 23 0.96 24.82 15.62
C ARG A 23 2.32 24.15 15.51
N LEU A 24 2.38 22.83 15.65
CA LEU A 24 3.64 22.08 15.61
C LEU A 24 4.10 21.73 14.18
N ASN A 25 3.40 22.21 13.15
CA ASN A 25 3.69 21.95 11.72
C ASN A 25 4.05 20.48 11.44
N VAL A 26 3.34 19.55 12.09
CA VAL A 26 3.69 18.12 12.01
C VAL A 26 3.40 17.64 10.59
N PRO A 27 4.42 17.18 9.83
CA PRO A 27 4.22 16.70 8.48
C PRO A 27 3.25 15.53 8.50
N THR A 28 2.17 15.65 7.74
CA THR A 28 1.22 14.56 7.58
C THR A 28 1.69 13.71 6.41
N PHE A 29 2.25 12.54 6.71
CA PHE A 29 2.62 11.56 5.71
C PHE A 29 1.34 10.99 5.09
N ARG A 30 0.85 11.64 4.04
CA ARG A 30 -0.11 11.04 3.12
C ARG A 30 0.68 10.15 2.19
N VAL A 31 0.63 8.84 2.42
CA VAL A 31 1.11 7.85 1.46
C VAL A 31 0.10 7.85 0.32
N VAL A 32 0.20 8.84 -0.56
CA VAL A 32 -0.48 8.79 -1.86
C VAL A 32 0.35 7.80 -2.69
N PRO A 33 -0.19 6.66 -3.14
CA PRO A 33 0.54 5.84 -4.10
C PRO A 33 0.81 6.70 -5.33
N ALA A 34 2.07 7.05 -5.55
CA ALA A 34 2.50 7.76 -6.74
C ALA A 34 2.36 6.79 -7.91
N PHE A 35 1.27 6.91 -8.67
CA PHE A 35 1.18 6.31 -10.00
C PHE A 35 2.04 7.15 -10.94
N ALA A 36 3.36 7.02 -10.84
CA ALA A 36 4.29 7.80 -11.66
C ALA A 36 4.37 7.30 -13.11
N ASP A 37 3.75 6.16 -13.41
CA ASP A 37 3.88 5.47 -14.66
C ASP A 37 2.58 5.47 -15.46
N ALA A 38 2.66 5.97 -16.69
CA ALA A 38 1.57 5.87 -17.64
C ALA A 38 1.42 4.42 -18.12
N PRO A 39 0.19 3.85 -18.15
CA PRO A 39 -0.01 2.53 -18.70
C PRO A 39 0.24 2.52 -20.22
N GLU A 40 1.26 1.79 -20.66
CA GLU A 40 1.52 1.53 -22.07
C GLU A 40 0.43 0.63 -22.65
N ARG A 41 -0.35 1.14 -23.62
CA ARG A 41 -1.57 0.47 -24.14
C ARG A 41 -1.36 -0.92 -24.71
N TRP A 42 -0.14 -1.20 -25.18
CA TRP A 42 0.26 -2.45 -25.82
C TRP A 42 0.98 -3.41 -24.86
N ARG A 43 1.29 -2.95 -23.64
CA ARG A 43 1.97 -3.76 -22.62
C ARG A 43 0.92 -4.32 -21.66
N THR A 44 0.81 -5.64 -21.63
CA THR A 44 0.07 -6.33 -20.57
C THR A 44 0.73 -6.00 -19.22
N SER A 45 -0.04 -5.74 -18.16
CA SER A 45 0.47 -5.39 -16.81
C SER A 45 1.22 -6.53 -16.09
N MET A 46 1.84 -7.43 -16.84
CA MET A 46 2.61 -8.59 -16.40
C MET A 46 4.09 -8.19 -16.34
N GLY A 47 4.59 -7.86 -15.14
CA GLY A 47 6.01 -7.57 -14.93
C GLY A 47 6.32 -6.29 -14.14
N GLY A 48 5.30 -5.58 -13.65
CA GLY A 48 5.48 -4.33 -12.92
C GLY A 48 5.73 -3.13 -13.83
N PHE A 49 5.43 -1.95 -13.28
CA PHE A 49 5.76 -0.65 -13.83
C PHE A 49 7.14 -0.21 -13.33
N ASP A 50 7.78 0.76 -13.98
CA ASP A 50 9.03 1.34 -13.52
C ASP A 50 8.84 1.83 -12.06
N PRO A 51 9.72 1.43 -11.14
CA PRO A 51 9.51 1.70 -9.74
C PRO A 51 9.71 3.20 -9.46
N ALA A 52 8.61 3.90 -9.20
CA ALA A 52 8.63 5.30 -8.77
C ALA A 52 9.21 5.53 -7.36
N THR A 53 9.44 4.46 -6.59
CA THR A 53 9.88 4.52 -5.19
C THR A 53 10.80 3.33 -4.86
N PRO A 54 11.75 3.47 -3.92
CA PRO A 54 12.65 2.37 -3.52
C PRO A 54 11.88 1.18 -2.91
N PHE A 55 10.70 1.43 -2.32
CA PHE A 55 9.83 0.37 -1.82
C PHE A 55 9.22 -0.45 -2.96
N ALA A 56 8.80 0.19 -4.05
CA ALA A 56 8.29 -0.50 -5.23
C ALA A 56 9.39 -1.36 -5.90
N GLU A 57 10.62 -0.85 -5.96
CA GLU A 57 11.76 -1.62 -6.49
C GLU A 57 12.04 -2.88 -5.66
N ALA A 58 12.07 -2.75 -4.33
CA ALA A 58 12.24 -3.89 -3.42
C ALA A 58 11.11 -4.92 -3.59
N LEU A 59 9.87 -4.47 -3.78
CA LEU A 59 8.72 -5.35 -4.01
C LEU A 59 8.86 -6.13 -5.32
N ILE A 60 9.30 -5.48 -6.41
CA ILE A 60 9.52 -6.13 -7.71
C ILE A 60 10.64 -7.16 -7.61
N ASN A 61 11.76 -6.82 -6.96
CA ASN A 61 12.87 -7.74 -6.76
C ASN A 61 12.46 -8.96 -5.92
N TYR A 62 11.70 -8.75 -4.83
CA TYR A 62 11.15 -9.84 -4.04
C TYR A 62 10.19 -10.72 -4.85
N HIS A 63 9.31 -10.10 -5.64
CA HIS A 63 8.36 -10.81 -6.50
C HIS A 63 9.07 -11.71 -7.51
N ASN A 64 10.10 -11.22 -8.20
CA ASN A 64 10.86 -11.99 -9.18
C ASN A 64 11.55 -13.21 -8.55
N HIS A 65 12.11 -13.05 -7.34
CA HIS A 65 12.68 -14.17 -6.60
C HIS A 65 11.61 -15.20 -6.18
N ALA A 66 10.48 -14.74 -5.62
CA ALA A 66 9.42 -15.62 -5.15
C ALA A 66 8.77 -16.43 -6.28
N VAL A 67 8.44 -15.77 -7.41
CA VAL A 67 7.81 -16.43 -8.56
C VAL A 67 8.71 -17.51 -9.15
N THR A 68 10.01 -17.27 -9.23
CA THR A 68 10.98 -18.26 -9.73
C THR A 68 10.95 -19.55 -8.90
N TYR A 69 10.95 -19.43 -7.57
CA TYR A 69 10.85 -20.59 -6.68
C TYR A 69 9.50 -21.28 -6.78
N MET A 70 8.39 -20.53 -6.90
CA MET A 70 7.06 -21.11 -7.07
C MET A 70 6.97 -21.96 -8.34
N ILE A 71 7.48 -21.46 -9.47
CA ILE A 71 7.50 -22.21 -10.74
C ILE A 71 8.31 -23.50 -10.58
N PHE A 72 9.49 -23.44 -9.96
CA PHE A 72 10.31 -24.62 -9.72
C PHE A 72 9.57 -25.69 -8.91
N VAL A 73 8.91 -25.29 -7.82
CA VAL A 73 8.13 -26.21 -6.97
C VAL A 73 6.98 -26.85 -7.76
N VAL A 74 6.19 -26.04 -8.49
CA VAL A 74 5.05 -26.54 -9.27
C VAL A 74 5.51 -27.52 -10.35
N LEU A 75 6.56 -27.20 -11.09
CA LEU A 75 7.11 -28.10 -12.11
C LEU A 75 7.65 -29.40 -11.50
N THR A 76 8.28 -29.32 -10.33
CA THR A 76 8.79 -30.50 -9.61
C THR A 76 7.64 -31.40 -9.16
N VAL A 77 6.55 -30.84 -8.63
CA VAL A 77 5.35 -31.60 -8.25
C VAL A 77 4.70 -32.23 -9.46
N LEU A 78 4.48 -31.48 -10.55
CA LEU A 78 3.92 -32.00 -11.79
C LEU A 78 4.78 -33.13 -12.38
N HIS A 79 6.10 -32.98 -12.35
CA HIS A 79 7.02 -34.02 -12.79
C HIS A 79 6.92 -35.28 -11.94
N SER A 80 6.80 -35.12 -10.62
CA SER A 80 6.68 -36.25 -9.68
C SER A 80 5.37 -37.00 -9.82
N LEU A 81 4.28 -36.32 -10.17
CA LEU A 81 2.95 -36.90 -10.41
C LEU A 81 2.81 -37.56 -11.79
N LYS A 82 3.68 -37.23 -12.74
CA LYS A 82 3.69 -37.84 -14.08
C LYS A 82 4.33 -39.25 -14.09
N LYS A 83 4.75 -39.75 -12.93
CA LYS A 83 5.31 -41.08 -12.73
C LYS A 83 4.20 -42.11 -12.51
#